data_AF-A0A538D102-F1
#
_entry.id   AF-A0A538D102-F1
#
_cell.length_a   1.000
_cell.length_b   1.000
_cell.length_c   1.000
_cell.angle_alpha   90.00
_cell.angle_beta   90.00
_cell.angle_gamma   90.00
#
_symmetry.space_group_name_H-M   'P 1'
#
loop_
_entity.id
_entity.type
_entity.pdbx_description
1 polymer ?
#
loop_
_entity_poly.entity_id
_entity_poly.type
_entity_poly.pdbx_seq_one_letter_code
_entity_poly.pdbx_strand_id
1 'polypeptide(L)' 'MSVREREGRGTGDSRRLRREGMIPGVLYGRGKQPHAICVEERELRRVLTGDHGLHA' A
#
# COMPACT_ATOMS: atom_id res chain seq x y z
N MET A 1 8.45 -7.45 2.69
CA MET A 1 7.36 -6.67 2.08
C MET A 1 6.32 -7.63 1.53
N SER A 2 5.29 -7.89 2.31
CA SER A 2 4.10 -8.63 1.88
C SER A 2 3.06 -7.67 1.31
N VAL A 3 2.46 -8.02 0.16
CA VAL A 3 1.40 -7.26 -0.49
C VAL A 3 0.13 -8.09 -0.43
N ARG A 4 -0.94 -7.53 0.12
CA ARG A 4 -2.26 -8.16 0.17
C ARG A 4 -3.21 -7.46 -0.77
N GLU A 5 -4.04 -8.20 -1.50
CA GLU A 5 -5.19 -7.62 -2.16
C GLU A 5 -6.22 -7.17 -1.11
N ARG A 6 -6.88 -6.03 -1.36
CA ARG A 6 -7.97 -5.58 -0.48
C ARG A 6 -9.32 -5.68 -1.18
N GLU A 7 -10.25 -6.33 -0.50
CA GLU A 7 -11.62 -6.51 -0.99
C GLU A 7 -12.46 -5.23 -0.83
N GLY A 8 -12.23 -4.49 0.27
CA GLY A 8 -12.92 -3.25 0.60
C GLY A 8 -12.36 -2.01 -0.10
N ARG A 9 -13.26 -1.06 -0.40
CA ARG A 9 -12.93 0.28 -0.93
C ARG A 9 -13.67 1.37 -0.16
N GLY A 10 -13.17 2.60 -0.26
CA GLY A 10 -13.79 3.79 0.34
C GLY A 10 -13.18 4.23 1.66
N THR A 11 -13.71 5.33 2.20
CA THR A 11 -13.15 6.06 3.35
C THR A 11 -13.16 5.25 4.64
N GLY A 12 -14.27 4.55 4.95
CA GLY A 12 -14.42 3.76 6.16
C GLY A 12 -13.42 2.60 6.23
N ASP A 13 -13.35 1.82 5.15
CA ASP A 13 -12.42 0.70 5.01
C ASP A 13 -10.95 1.17 5.09
N SER A 14 -10.63 2.27 4.39
CA SER A 14 -9.29 2.85 4.42
C SER A 14 -8.91 3.41 5.80
N ARG A 15 -9.88 3.86 6.61
CA ARG A 15 -9.62 4.28 8.00
C ARG A 15 -9.39 3.08 8.90
N ARG A 16 -10.17 2.00 8.73
CA ARG A 16 -10.01 0.75 9.47
C ARG A 16 -8.64 0.14 9.23
N LEU A 17 -8.24 -0.02 7.96
CA LEU A 17 -6.91 -0.56 7.59
C LEU A 17 -5.76 0.24 8.20
N ARG A 18 -5.84 1.58 8.21
CA ARG A 18 -4.81 2.41 8.85
C ARG A 18 -4.73 2.21 10.36
N ARG A 19 -5.86 1.99 11.04
CA ARG A 19 -5.86 1.67 12.48
C ARG A 19 -5.24 0.29 12.76
N GLU A 20 -5.30 -0.62 11.80
CA GLU A 20 -4.69 -1.96 11.86
C GLU A 20 -3.19 -1.95 11.48
N GLY A 21 -2.57 -0.79 11.25
CA GLY A 21 -1.16 -0.68 10.85
C GLY A 21 -0.90 -0.99 9.36
N MET A 22 -1.97 -0.97 8.55
CA MET A 22 -1.91 -1.22 7.11
C MET A 22 -2.05 0.07 6.30
N ILE A 23 -1.28 0.18 5.23
CA ILE A 23 -1.35 1.29 4.28
C ILE A 23 -2.09 0.82 3.02
N PRO A 24 -3.29 1.34 2.74
CA PRO A 24 -4.00 1.05 1.49
C PRO A 24 -3.37 1.79 0.31
N GLY A 25 -3.29 1.12 -0.85
CA GLY A 25 -2.76 1.66 -2.09
C GLY A 25 -3.45 1.11 -3.33
N VAL A 26 -3.02 1.58 -4.49
CA VAL A 26 -3.44 1.08 -5.81
C VAL A 26 -2.20 0.89 -6.66
N LEU A 27 -1.99 -0.33 -7.16
CA LEU A 27 -0.95 -0.64 -8.13
C LEU A 27 -1.52 -0.46 -9.54
N TYR A 28 -0.91 0.41 -10.33
CA TYR A 28 -1.28 0.68 -11.72
C TYR A 28 -0.04 0.71 -12.62
N GLY A 29 -0.22 0.53 -13.93
CA GLY A 29 0.87 0.68 -14.91
C GLY A 29 0.72 -0.20 -16.15
N ARG A 30 1.40 0.20 -17.24
CA ARG A 30 1.50 -0.55 -18.51
C ARG A 30 0.16 -1.01 -19.10
N GLY A 31 -0.90 -0.20 -18.95
CA GLY A 31 -2.24 -0.52 -19.45
C GLY A 31 -2.93 -1.69 -18.74
N LYS A 32 -2.36 -2.22 -17.65
CA LYS A 32 -2.96 -3.29 -16.85
C LYS A 32 -4.09 -2.74 -15.98
N GLN A 33 -5.05 -3.61 -15.65
CA GLN A 33 -6.10 -3.25 -14.70
C GLN A 33 -5.47 -2.81 -13.36
N PRO A 34 -5.95 -1.71 -12.75
CA PRO A 34 -5.48 -1.30 -11.43
C PRO A 34 -5.84 -2.34 -10.36
N HIS A 35 -4.87 -2.67 -9.51
CA HIS A 35 -5.07 -3.62 -8.41
C HIS A 35 -5.09 -2.87 -7.08
N ALA A 36 -6.15 -3.06 -6.30
CA ALA A 36 -6.25 -2.49 -4.97
C ALA A 36 -5.44 -3.35 -3.99
N ILE A 37 -4.45 -2.74 -3.35
CA ILE A 37 -3.53 -3.44 -2.45
C ILE A 37 -3.51 -2.79 -1.07
N CYS A 38 -3.02 -3.53 -0.07
CA CYS A 38 -2.56 -2.98 1.19
C CYS A 38 -1.24 -3.63 1.62
N VAL A 39 -0.41 -2.85 2.31
CA VAL A 39 0.93 -3.25 2.77
C VAL A 39 1.12 -2.84 4.23
N GLU A 40 2.02 -3.51 4.95
CA GLU A 40 2.32 -3.11 6.33
C GLU A 40 3.08 -1.79 6.38
N GLU A 41 2.69 -0.90 7.30
CA GLU A 41 3.29 0.42 7.44
C GLU A 41 4.81 0.35 7.74
N ARG A 42 5.21 -0.52 8.67
CA ARG A 42 6.61 -0.66 9.08
C ARG A 42 7.50 -1.16 7.95
N GLU A 43 7.00 -2.15 7.19
CA GLU A 43 7.73 -2.66 6.03
C GLU A 43 7.84 -1.60 4.93
N LEU A 44 6.74 -0.88 4.63
CA LEU A 44 6.76 0.18 3.63
C LEU A 44 7.75 1.27 4.01
N ARG A 45 7.73 1.73 5.26
CA ARG A 45 8.63 2.77 5.75
C ARG A 45 10.10 2.35 5.61
N ARG A 46 10.45 1.12 5.98
CA ARG A 46 11.81 0.58 5.83
C ARG A 46 12.30 0.63 4.38
N VAL A 47 11.44 0.28 3.43
CA VAL A 47 11.77 0.28 1.99
C VAL A 47 11.92 1.70 1.45
N LEU A 48 11.04 2.62 1.85
CA LEU A 48 11.08 4.02 1.42
C LEU A 48 12.24 4.82 2.03
N THR A 49 12.77 4.41 3.18
CA THR A 49 13.95 5.06 3.79
C THR A 49 15.26 4.36 3.44
N GLY A 50 15.23 3.28 2.67
CA GLY A 50 16.43 2.58 2.19
C GLY A 50 16.95 3.13 0.85
N ASP A 51 17.99 2.49 0.31
CA ASP A 51 18.74 2.93 -0.88
C ASP A 51 17.89 3.23 -2.13
N HIS A 52 16.71 2.63 -2.25
CA HIS A 52 15.81 2.79 -3.42
C HIS A 52 14.67 3.79 -3.20
N GLY A 53 14.48 4.31 -1.99
CA GLY A 53 13.35 5.19 -1.66
C GLY A 53 13.67 6.68 -1.69
N LEU A 54 14.95 7.04 -1.83
CA LEU A 54 15.46 8.42 -1.86
C LEU A 54 15.61 8.99 -3.29
N HIS A 55 14.99 8.38 -4.30
CA HIS A 55 14.94 8.97 -5.63
C HIS A 55 14.02 10.21 -5.61
N ALA A 56 14.61 11.35 -5.27
CA ALA A 56 14.07 12.70 -5.50
C ALA A 56 14.42 13.18 -6.92
#